data_AF-A0A8T4YC53-F1
#
_entry.id   AF-A0A8T4YC53-F1
#
_cell.length_a   1.000
_cell.length_b   1.000
_cell.length_c   1.000
_cell.angle_alpha   90.00
_cell.angle_beta   90.00
_cell.angle_gamma   90.00
#
_symmetry.space_group_name_H-M   'P 1'
#
loop_
_entity.id
_entity.type
_entity.pdbx_description
1 polymer ?
#
loop_
_entity_poly.entity_id
_entity_poly.type
_entity_poly.pdbx_seq_one_letter_code
_entity_poly.pdbx_strand_id
1 'polypeptide(L)'
;MLTDKNLELSGTIILFDRDLGVSIFQNYKGYNNLVDDAEWLLERTSQKSRGFIIRPVRKCQKCGIWIGEYDHRGNQINRQELLFDSNAEIYCAMIENFARKRFSEKKIMEKFNLENLRKTIESSIVRDFKYYICPQTRFYHACVQVEKIYNLLLQKYGKGKKVSYSEIAKEIENAIPCEDVIVCPLMVSNLFERVLNLNDALKIRKLGELKFTPSDNIEIA
;
A
#
# COMPACT_ATOMS: atom_id res chain seq x y z
N MET A 1 -22.57 17.00 -7.52
CA MET A 1 -22.33 15.76 -8.29
C MET A 1 -21.64 16.11 -9.58
N LEU A 2 -20.46 15.54 -9.86
CA LEU A 2 -19.78 15.66 -11.16
C LEU A 2 -20.48 14.77 -12.19
N THR A 3 -21.68 15.14 -12.62
CA THR A 3 -22.34 14.54 -13.79
C THR A 3 -21.84 15.25 -15.04
N ASP A 4 -20.57 15.05 -15.37
CA ASP A 4 -20.03 15.52 -16.64
C ASP A 4 -20.47 14.52 -17.72
N LYS A 5 -21.50 14.87 -18.50
CA LYS A 5 -22.09 13.97 -19.51
C LYS A 5 -21.10 13.51 -20.60
N ASN A 6 -19.90 14.07 -20.63
CA ASN A 6 -18.83 13.79 -21.60
C ASN A 6 -17.71 12.91 -21.03
N LEU A 7 -17.89 12.34 -19.83
CA LEU A 7 -16.93 11.44 -19.20
C LEU A 7 -17.23 9.99 -19.56
N GLU A 8 -16.32 9.35 -20.29
CA GLU A 8 -16.35 7.92 -20.56
C GLU A 8 -15.63 7.18 -19.43
N LEU A 9 -16.27 6.15 -18.87
CA LEU A 9 -15.76 5.42 -17.71
C LEU A 9 -15.22 4.06 -18.14
N SER A 10 -14.00 3.74 -17.71
CA SER A 10 -13.45 2.39 -17.92
C SER A 10 -14.23 1.35 -17.12
N GLY A 11 -14.35 0.15 -17.67
CA GLY A 11 -14.87 -1.03 -16.96
C GLY A 11 -13.85 -1.68 -16.03
N THR A 12 -12.66 -1.09 -15.83
CA THR A 12 -11.69 -1.55 -14.83
C THR A 12 -11.66 -0.60 -13.64
N ILE A 13 -11.80 -1.15 -12.45
CA ILE A 13 -11.81 -0.42 -11.18
C ILE A 13 -10.76 -1.04 -10.27
N ILE A 14 -9.93 -0.20 -9.65
CA ILE A 14 -8.95 -0.64 -8.64
C ILE A 14 -9.41 -0.11 -7.29
N LEU A 15 -9.62 -1.02 -6.34
CA LEU A 15 -10.04 -0.71 -4.99
C LEU A 15 -8.87 -0.91 -4.02
N PHE A 16 -8.55 0.13 -3.27
CA PHE A 16 -7.63 0.11 -2.14
C PHE A 16 -8.46 0.08 -0.87
N ASP A 17 -8.39 -1.02 -0.14
CA ASP A 17 -8.97 -1.18 1.18
C ASP A 17 -7.85 -1.14 2.23
N ARG A 18 -8.10 -0.42 3.32
CA ARG A 18 -7.14 -0.23 4.41
C ARG A 18 -6.77 -1.53 5.11
N ASP A 19 -7.68 -2.49 5.20
CA ASP A 19 -7.54 -3.70 5.99
C ASP A 19 -7.34 -4.93 5.07
N LEU A 20 -7.88 -4.89 3.85
CA LEU A 20 -7.83 -6.00 2.89
C LEU A 20 -6.83 -5.83 1.74
N GLY A 21 -6.22 -4.66 1.60
CA GLY A 21 -5.24 -4.41 0.54
C GLY A 21 -5.88 -4.00 -0.79
N VAL A 22 -5.34 -4.50 -1.91
CA VAL A 22 -5.73 -4.02 -3.25
C VAL A 22 -6.52 -5.09 -3.99
N SER A 23 -7.65 -4.70 -4.57
CA SER A 23 -8.48 -5.54 -5.44
C SER A 23 -8.68 -4.89 -6.80
N ILE A 24 -8.67 -5.67 -7.87
CA ILE A 24 -8.87 -5.17 -9.24
C ILE A 24 -10.11 -5.84 -9.84
N PHE A 25 -11.10 -5.04 -10.21
CA PHE A 25 -12.34 -5.47 -10.85
C PHE A 25 -12.28 -5.13 -12.34
N GLN A 26 -12.52 -6.10 -13.20
CA GLN A 26 -12.56 -5.94 -14.66
C GLN A 26 -13.96 -6.19 -15.20
N ASN A 27 -14.26 -5.63 -16.39
CA ASN A 27 -15.56 -5.74 -17.06
C ASN A 27 -16.73 -5.24 -16.22
N TYR A 28 -16.47 -4.26 -15.35
CA TYR A 28 -17.46 -3.63 -14.51
C TYR A 28 -18.45 -2.83 -15.35
N LYS A 29 -19.74 -3.18 -15.26
CA LYS A 29 -20.85 -2.53 -15.95
C LYS A 29 -21.79 -1.93 -14.92
N GLY A 30 -21.63 -0.63 -14.67
CA GLY A 30 -22.52 0.11 -13.78
C GLY A 30 -23.51 0.99 -14.53
N TYR A 31 -24.01 2.00 -13.83
CA TYR A 31 -24.92 3.05 -14.31
C TYR A 31 -24.21 4.12 -15.15
N ASN A 32 -22.90 3.95 -15.40
CA ASN A 32 -22.04 4.94 -16.06
C ASN A 32 -22.00 6.27 -15.27
N ASN A 33 -22.04 6.17 -13.95
CA ASN A 33 -21.86 7.27 -13.01
C ASN A 33 -20.75 6.89 -12.04
N LEU A 34 -19.74 7.75 -11.87
CA LEU A 34 -18.58 7.47 -11.01
C LEU A 34 -18.97 7.12 -9.58
N VAL A 35 -19.86 7.90 -8.98
CA VAL A 35 -20.28 7.71 -7.58
C VAL A 35 -21.17 6.49 -7.49
N ASP A 36 -22.31 6.45 -8.20
CA ASP A 36 -23.26 5.34 -8.11
C ASP A 36 -22.60 3.98 -8.42
N ASP A 37 -21.69 3.94 -9.40
CA ASP A 37 -20.93 2.74 -9.73
C ASP A 37 -20.00 2.32 -8.59
N ALA A 38 -19.30 3.27 -7.98
CA ALA A 38 -18.40 2.98 -6.87
C ALA A 38 -19.19 2.54 -5.62
N GLU A 39 -20.29 3.21 -5.31
CA GLU A 39 -21.15 2.86 -4.18
C GLU A 39 -21.76 1.46 -4.37
N TRP A 40 -22.24 1.15 -5.58
CA TRP A 40 -22.76 -0.18 -5.94
C TRP A 40 -21.74 -1.30 -5.76
N LEU A 41 -20.48 -1.04 -6.11
CA LEU A 41 -19.36 -1.97 -5.88
C LEU A 41 -19.11 -2.16 -4.38
N LEU A 42 -19.14 -1.07 -3.61
CA LEU A 42 -18.92 -1.10 -2.16
C LEU A 42 -20.03 -1.85 -1.41
N GLU A 43 -21.29 -1.80 -1.85
CA GLU A 43 -22.37 -2.59 -1.21
C GLU A 43 -22.14 -4.10 -1.34
N ARG A 44 -21.51 -4.51 -2.44
CA ARG A 44 -21.24 -5.92 -2.77
C ARG A 44 -19.87 -6.39 -2.27
N THR A 45 -19.08 -5.47 -1.73
CA THR A 45 -17.81 -5.77 -1.06
C THR A 45 -18.13 -5.97 0.43
N SER A 46 -18.45 -7.22 0.79
CA SER A 46 -19.00 -7.60 2.11
C SER A 46 -18.04 -7.35 3.27
N GLN A 47 -16.74 -7.53 3.05
CA GLN A 47 -15.69 -7.12 3.97
C GLN A 47 -15.09 -5.84 3.39
N LYS A 48 -15.42 -4.68 3.95
CA LYS A 48 -14.77 -3.41 3.61
C LYS A 48 -14.50 -2.62 4.88
N SER A 49 -13.41 -1.87 4.86
CA SER A 49 -13.03 -0.96 5.92
C SER A 49 -13.19 0.47 5.42
N ARG A 50 -12.12 1.26 5.35
CA ARG A 50 -12.09 2.53 4.63
C ARG A 50 -11.05 2.44 3.53
N GLY A 51 -11.13 3.28 2.52
CA GLY A 51 -10.08 3.38 1.53
C GLY A 51 -10.46 4.23 0.35
N PHE A 52 -9.91 3.91 -0.81
CA PHE A 52 -10.21 4.65 -2.03
C PHE A 52 -10.28 3.77 -3.26
N ILE A 53 -10.96 4.26 -4.28
CA ILE A 53 -11.14 3.61 -5.56
C ILE A 53 -10.47 4.47 -6.62
N ILE A 54 -9.69 3.85 -7.50
CA ILE A 54 -9.17 4.45 -8.72
C ILE A 54 -9.93 3.88 -9.90
N ARG A 55 -10.45 4.77 -10.76
CA ARG A 55 -11.09 4.38 -12.02
C ARG A 55 -10.54 5.22 -13.17
N PRO A 56 -10.05 4.61 -14.26
CA PRO A 56 -9.70 5.34 -15.46
C PRO A 56 -10.94 5.99 -16.07
N VAL A 57 -10.74 7.20 -16.55
CA VAL A 57 -11.77 8.02 -17.16
C VAL A 57 -11.22 8.71 -18.39
N ARG A 58 -12.08 8.97 -19.38
CA ARG A 58 -11.73 9.77 -20.56
C ARG A 58 -12.67 10.94 -20.69
N LYS A 59 -12.11 12.12 -20.94
CA LYS A 59 -12.85 13.32 -21.28
C LYS A 59 -12.31 13.85 -22.61
N CYS A 60 -13.16 13.84 -23.63
CA CYS A 60 -12.76 14.06 -25.02
C CYS A 60 -11.65 13.07 -25.43
N GLN A 61 -10.42 13.54 -25.67
CA GLN A 61 -9.27 12.68 -26.01
C GLN A 61 -8.26 12.50 -24.87
N LYS A 62 -8.50 13.12 -23.70
CA LYS A 62 -7.60 13.01 -22.55
C LYS A 62 -7.98 11.84 -21.66
N CYS A 63 -7.01 10.96 -21.40
CA CYS A 63 -7.09 9.88 -20.41
C CYS A 63 -6.72 10.46 -19.04
N GLY A 64 -7.48 10.11 -18.02
CA GLY A 64 -7.23 10.50 -16.64
C GLY A 64 -7.68 9.44 -15.67
N ILE A 65 -7.63 9.77 -14.38
CA ILE A 65 -8.15 8.91 -13.32
C ILE A 65 -9.10 9.69 -12.42
N TRP A 66 -10.17 9.02 -12.01
CA TRP A 66 -10.99 9.44 -10.90
C TRP A 66 -10.57 8.66 -9.65
N ILE A 67 -10.54 9.36 -8.52
CA ILE A 67 -10.21 8.80 -7.21
C ILE A 67 -11.36 9.12 -6.26
N GLY A 68 -12.00 8.11 -5.68
CA GLY A 68 -13.07 8.28 -4.70
C GLY A 68 -12.73 7.62 -3.37
N GLU A 69 -12.74 8.39 -2.27
CA GLU A 69 -12.55 7.87 -0.91
C GLU A 69 -13.88 7.39 -0.31
N TYR A 70 -13.86 6.25 0.36
CA TYR A 70 -14.98 5.70 1.12
C TYR A 70 -14.58 5.37 2.56
N ASP A 71 -15.57 5.26 3.44
CA ASP A 71 -15.38 4.86 4.84
C ASP A 71 -16.05 3.52 5.20
N HIS A 72 -15.84 3.08 6.43
CA HIS A 72 -16.39 1.84 7.00
C HIS A 72 -17.88 1.89 7.37
N ARG A 73 -18.50 3.07 7.44
CA ARG A 73 -19.84 3.28 7.99
C ARG A 73 -20.91 3.31 6.90
N GLY A 74 -20.52 3.42 5.64
CA GLY A 74 -21.44 3.38 4.50
C GLY A 74 -20.81 2.78 3.25
N ASN A 75 -21.58 2.87 2.16
CA ASN A 75 -21.10 2.56 0.81
C ASN A 75 -20.75 3.86 0.05
N GLN A 76 -20.73 5.00 0.74
CA GLN A 76 -20.72 6.31 0.10
C GLN A 76 -19.32 6.81 -0.23
N ILE A 77 -19.24 7.62 -1.29
CA ILE A 77 -18.02 8.35 -1.63
C ILE A 77 -17.99 9.70 -0.91
N ASN A 78 -17.07 9.84 0.05
CA ASN A 78 -16.96 10.98 0.94
C ASN A 78 -16.10 12.12 0.36
N ARG A 79 -15.02 11.77 -0.33
CA ARG A 79 -14.15 12.70 -1.07
C ARG A 79 -13.92 12.15 -2.45
N GLN A 80 -13.77 13.04 -3.44
CA GLN A 80 -13.42 12.62 -4.79
C GLN A 80 -12.54 13.64 -5.49
N GLU A 81 -11.67 13.14 -6.35
CA GLU A 81 -10.74 13.93 -7.14
C GLU A 81 -10.71 13.39 -8.58
N LEU A 82 -10.55 14.29 -9.54
CA LEU A 82 -10.50 13.97 -10.97
C LEU A 82 -9.20 14.54 -11.55
N LEU A 83 -8.32 13.66 -12.00
CA LEU A 83 -6.95 14.01 -12.38
C LEU A 83 -6.72 13.72 -13.88
N PHE A 84 -6.16 14.70 -14.58
CA PHE A 84 -5.81 14.63 -16.00
C PHE A 84 -4.38 15.13 -16.27
N ASP A 85 -3.53 15.16 -15.25
CA ASP A 85 -2.10 15.44 -15.42
C ASP A 85 -1.37 14.26 -16.11
N SER A 86 -0.09 14.45 -16.44
CA SER A 86 0.71 13.44 -17.14
C SER A 86 0.87 12.14 -16.36
N ASN A 87 0.91 12.19 -15.02
CA ASN A 87 1.01 10.98 -14.19
C ASN A 87 -0.33 10.24 -14.19
N ALA A 88 -1.44 10.95 -14.06
CA ALA A 88 -2.79 10.39 -14.20
C ALA A 88 -2.99 9.70 -15.57
N GLU A 89 -2.49 10.30 -16.66
CA GLU A 89 -2.52 9.71 -17.99
C GLU A 89 -1.70 8.40 -18.07
N ILE A 90 -0.50 8.37 -17.48
CA ILE A 90 0.33 7.15 -17.40
C ILE A 90 -0.43 6.04 -16.67
N TYR A 91 -1.01 6.33 -15.51
CA TYR A 91 -1.78 5.35 -14.75
C TYR A 91 -3.03 4.88 -15.49
N CYS A 92 -3.75 5.79 -16.15
CA CYS A 92 -4.88 5.48 -17.02
C CYS A 92 -4.48 4.47 -18.10
N ALA A 93 -3.39 4.75 -18.84
CA ALA A 93 -2.86 3.85 -19.87
C ALA A 93 -2.39 2.51 -19.31
N MET A 94 -1.80 2.48 -18.10
CA MET A 94 -1.39 1.24 -17.45
C MET A 94 -2.57 0.34 -17.13
N ILE A 95 -3.66 0.90 -16.58
CA ILE A 95 -4.87 0.14 -16.25
C ILE A 95 -5.54 -0.38 -17.53
N GLU A 96 -5.63 0.45 -18.58
CA GLU A 96 -6.19 0.00 -19.86
C GLU A 96 -5.38 -1.12 -20.51
N ASN A 97 -4.04 -1.04 -20.46
CA ASN A 97 -3.18 -2.10 -20.97
C ASN A 97 -3.32 -3.39 -20.16
N PHE A 98 -3.49 -3.30 -18.84
CA PHE A 98 -3.81 -4.46 -18.01
C PHE A 98 -5.17 -5.07 -18.37
N ALA A 99 -6.20 -4.24 -18.55
CA ALA A 99 -7.54 -4.70 -18.98
C ALA A 99 -7.49 -5.44 -20.33
N ARG A 100 -6.60 -5.01 -21.23
CA ARG A 100 -6.33 -5.66 -22.53
C ARG A 100 -5.37 -6.87 -22.43
N LYS A 101 -5.07 -7.36 -21.21
CA LYS A 101 -4.15 -8.47 -20.93
C LYS A 101 -2.73 -8.28 -21.46
N ARG A 102 -2.29 -7.04 -21.66
CA ARG A 102 -0.93 -6.71 -22.10
C ARG A 102 0.06 -6.66 -20.94
N PHE A 103 -0.42 -6.53 -19.70
CA PHE A 103 0.38 -6.59 -18.48
C PHE A 103 -0.09 -7.72 -17.57
N SER A 104 0.86 -8.31 -16.85
CA SER A 104 0.56 -9.26 -15.78
C SER A 104 0.05 -8.54 -14.54
N GLU A 105 -0.68 -9.26 -13.70
CA GLU A 105 -1.13 -8.78 -12.39
C GLU A 105 0.06 -8.33 -11.52
N LYS A 106 1.15 -9.10 -11.51
CA LYS A 106 2.39 -8.71 -10.83
C LYS A 106 2.89 -7.32 -11.25
N LYS A 107 2.92 -7.04 -12.56
CA LYS A 107 3.44 -5.77 -13.09
C LYS A 107 2.55 -4.59 -12.73
N ILE A 108 1.23 -4.76 -12.74
CA ILE A 108 0.31 -3.69 -12.30
C ILE A 108 0.42 -3.49 -10.78
N MET A 109 0.50 -4.55 -9.98
CA MET A 109 0.63 -4.46 -8.53
C MET A 109 1.94 -3.80 -8.07
N GLU A 110 3.05 -4.02 -8.77
CA GLU A 110 4.30 -3.30 -8.53
C GLU A 110 4.16 -1.79 -8.71
N LYS A 111 3.29 -1.34 -9.62
CA LYS A 111 3.09 0.10 -9.92
C LYS A 111 1.97 0.73 -9.10
N PHE A 112 0.98 -0.06 -8.73
CA PHE A 112 -0.16 0.31 -7.89
C PHE A 112 0.07 0.00 -6.40
N ASN A 113 1.33 0.03 -5.95
CA ASN A 113 1.59 0.09 -4.51
C ASN A 113 1.46 1.54 -4.01
N LEU A 114 1.08 1.69 -2.74
CA LEU A 114 0.78 3.00 -2.15
C LEU A 114 1.96 3.98 -2.21
N GLU A 115 3.20 3.51 -2.04
CA GLU A 115 4.39 4.37 -2.06
C GLU A 115 4.62 5.00 -3.43
N ASN A 116 4.44 4.21 -4.50
CA ASN A 116 4.54 4.69 -5.87
C ASN A 116 3.42 5.68 -6.17
N LEU A 117 2.18 5.37 -5.78
CA LEU A 117 1.03 6.25 -6.00
C LEU A 117 1.23 7.60 -5.31
N ARG A 118 1.66 7.62 -4.04
CA ARG A 118 1.89 8.87 -3.30
C ARG A 118 2.97 9.76 -3.88
N LYS A 119 4.00 9.16 -4.49
CA LYS A 119 5.12 9.89 -5.12
C LYS A 119 4.76 10.48 -6.48
N THR A 120 3.73 9.95 -7.14
CA THR A 120 3.46 10.24 -8.56
C THR A 120 2.10 10.89 -8.79
N ILE A 121 1.09 10.53 -8.01
CA ILE A 121 -0.25 11.08 -8.12
C ILE A 121 -0.38 12.25 -7.15
N GLU A 122 -0.73 13.42 -7.68
CA GLU A 122 -1.05 14.63 -6.91
C GLU A 122 -2.46 14.55 -6.31
N SER A 123 -2.69 13.56 -5.44
CA SER A 123 -3.98 13.33 -4.79
C SER A 123 -3.89 13.42 -3.27
N SER A 124 -4.75 14.23 -2.65
CA SER A 124 -4.80 14.30 -1.18
C SER A 124 -5.33 12.99 -0.59
N ILE A 125 -6.32 12.38 -1.24
CA ILE A 125 -6.90 11.08 -0.84
C ILE A 125 -5.81 10.00 -0.77
N VAL A 126 -4.96 9.90 -1.80
CA VAL A 126 -3.86 8.90 -1.85
C VAL A 126 -2.78 9.21 -0.82
N ARG A 127 -2.43 10.48 -0.63
CA ARG A 127 -1.41 10.92 0.35
C ARG A 127 -1.83 10.65 1.78
N ASP A 128 -3.09 10.91 2.11
CA ASP A 128 -3.64 10.74 3.46
C ASP A 128 -3.90 9.28 3.83
N PHE A 129 -4.04 8.38 2.85
CA PHE A 129 -4.41 6.99 3.08
C PHE A 129 -3.31 6.22 3.81
N LYS A 130 -3.64 5.57 4.93
CA LYS A 130 -2.73 4.68 5.68
C LYS A 130 -3.35 3.31 5.83
N TYR A 131 -2.57 2.24 5.69
CA TYR A 131 -3.04 0.90 6.05
C TYR A 131 -3.27 0.81 7.56
N TYR A 132 -4.23 -0.01 7.99
CA TYR A 132 -4.43 -0.23 9.43
C TYR A 132 -3.29 -1.08 9.97
N ILE A 133 -3.05 -2.24 9.38
CA ILE A 133 -1.88 -3.08 9.64
C ILE A 133 -1.03 -3.11 8.37
N CYS A 134 0.30 -3.06 8.50
CA CYS A 134 1.20 -3.20 7.35
C CYS A 134 0.93 -4.54 6.61
N PRO A 135 0.59 -4.52 5.31
CA PRO A 135 0.40 -5.76 4.56
C PRO A 135 1.66 -6.63 4.59
N GLN A 136 1.54 -7.93 4.87
CA GLN A 136 2.69 -8.83 5.00
C GLN A 136 3.61 -8.79 3.78
N THR A 137 3.04 -8.83 2.58
CA THR A 137 3.83 -8.75 1.33
C THR A 137 4.63 -7.46 1.26
N ARG A 138 4.04 -6.32 1.66
CA ARG A 138 4.76 -5.05 1.72
C ARG A 138 5.85 -5.09 2.79
N PHE A 139 5.51 -5.55 3.99
CA PHE A 139 6.42 -5.60 5.13
C PHE A 139 7.68 -6.41 4.81
N TYR A 140 7.50 -7.67 4.38
CA TYR A 140 8.61 -8.59 4.17
C TYR A 140 9.41 -8.32 2.91
N HIS A 141 8.82 -7.76 1.84
CA HIS A 141 9.51 -7.63 0.55
C HIS A 141 9.93 -6.21 0.19
N ALA A 142 9.28 -5.17 0.72
CA ALA A 142 9.46 -3.80 0.22
C ALA A 142 9.63 -2.73 1.31
N CYS A 143 9.38 -3.03 2.59
CA CYS A 143 9.39 -2.03 3.64
C CYS A 143 10.77 -1.39 3.83
N VAL A 144 10.89 -0.09 3.52
CA VAL A 144 12.13 0.67 3.65
C VAL A 144 12.62 0.73 5.11
N GLN A 145 11.72 0.68 6.08
CA GLN A 145 12.11 0.75 7.50
C GLN A 145 12.91 -0.46 7.97
N VAL A 146 12.66 -1.65 7.40
CA VAL A 146 13.44 -2.88 7.71
C VAL A 146 14.93 -2.66 7.42
N GLU A 147 15.24 -2.08 6.27
CA GLU A 147 16.62 -1.83 5.84
C GLU A 147 17.25 -0.69 6.64
N LYS A 148 16.51 0.40 6.90
CA LYS A 148 16.98 1.51 7.73
C LYS A 148 17.38 1.05 9.13
N ILE A 149 16.53 0.26 9.77
CA ILE A 149 16.78 -0.26 11.12
C ILE A 149 17.98 -1.21 11.11
N TYR A 150 18.07 -2.11 10.13
CA TYR A 150 19.21 -3.01 10.04
C TYR A 150 20.54 -2.26 9.85
N ASN A 151 20.56 -1.23 9.01
CA ASN A 151 21.74 -0.37 8.84
C ASN A 151 22.09 0.39 10.12
N LEU A 152 21.09 0.87 10.88
CA LEU A 152 21.32 1.50 12.19
C LEU A 152 21.94 0.52 13.18
N LEU A 153 21.44 -0.72 13.24
CA LEU A 153 21.99 -1.78 14.10
C LEU A 153 23.44 -2.11 13.71
N LEU A 154 23.73 -2.24 12.41
CA LEU A 154 25.09 -2.47 11.91
C LEU A 154 26.05 -1.33 12.25
N GLN A 155 25.61 -0.08 12.11
CA GLN A 155 26.42 1.09 12.44
C GLN A 155 26.70 1.18 13.94
N LYS A 156 25.70 0.88 14.77
CA LYS A 156 25.81 0.99 16.24
C LYS A 156 26.61 -0.13 16.87
N TYR A 157 26.38 -1.37 16.45
CA TYR A 157 26.94 -2.55 17.11
C TYR A 157 27.99 -3.27 16.29
N GLY A 158 27.96 -3.17 14.96
CA GLY A 158 28.86 -3.89 14.07
C GLY A 158 28.44 -5.34 13.78
N LYS A 159 28.99 -5.89 12.69
CA LYS A 159 28.73 -7.27 12.24
C LYS A 159 29.48 -8.29 13.11
N GLY A 160 28.84 -9.44 13.37
CA GLY A 160 29.39 -10.54 14.17
C GLY A 160 29.44 -10.26 15.68
N LYS A 161 28.91 -9.12 16.13
CA LYS A 161 28.85 -8.76 17.55
C LYS A 161 27.58 -9.35 18.17
N LYS A 162 27.75 -9.88 19.38
CA LYS A 162 26.66 -10.37 20.22
C LYS A 162 26.11 -9.20 21.01
N VAL A 163 24.84 -8.90 20.80
CA VAL A 163 24.10 -7.81 21.45
C VAL A 163 22.93 -8.43 22.20
N SER A 164 22.56 -7.88 23.35
CA SER A 164 21.41 -8.43 24.05
C SER A 164 20.16 -8.27 23.21
N TYR A 165 19.32 -9.30 23.25
CA TYR A 165 18.01 -9.31 22.62
C TYR A 165 17.20 -8.03 22.94
N SER A 166 17.23 -7.60 24.20
CA SER A 166 16.49 -6.43 24.70
C SER A 166 16.99 -5.09 24.13
N GLU A 167 18.28 -4.96 23.87
CA GLU A 167 18.87 -3.74 23.29
C GLU A 167 18.47 -3.61 21.83
N ILE A 168 18.50 -4.70 21.06
CA ILE A 168 18.01 -4.72 19.68
C ILE A 168 16.54 -4.30 19.65
N ALA A 169 15.69 -4.87 20.51
CA ALA A 169 14.27 -4.53 20.55
C ALA A 169 14.00 -3.05 20.86
N LYS A 170 14.81 -2.44 21.75
CA LYS A 170 14.75 -1.00 22.06
C LYS A 170 15.17 -0.13 20.87
N GLU A 171 16.21 -0.51 20.14
CA GLU A 171 16.61 0.23 18.94
C GLU A 171 15.52 0.21 17.86
N ILE A 172 14.83 -0.93 17.69
CA ILE A 172 13.70 -1.03 16.76
C ILE A 172 12.58 -0.08 17.20
N GLU A 173 12.29 0.00 18.50
CA GLU A 173 11.25 0.88 19.07
C GLU A 173 11.56 2.37 18.90
N ASN A 174 12.83 2.73 19.05
CA ASN A 174 13.30 4.10 18.90
C ASN A 174 13.39 4.54 17.43
N ALA A 175 13.21 3.61 16.48
CA ALA A 175 13.20 3.93 15.07
C ALA A 175 11.94 4.73 14.69
N ILE A 176 12.08 5.62 13.71
CA ILE A 176 10.98 6.46 13.24
C ILE A 176 9.84 5.56 12.71
N PRO A 177 8.62 5.68 13.25
CA PRO A 177 7.47 4.88 12.81
C PRO A 177 7.18 5.05 11.31
N CYS A 178 6.69 4.00 10.67
CA CYS A 178 6.25 4.07 9.28
C CYS A 178 4.95 4.88 9.19
N GLU A 179 4.99 6.02 8.49
CA GLU A 179 3.83 6.91 8.31
C GLU A 179 2.70 6.28 7.47
N ASP A 180 2.99 5.17 6.79
CA ASP A 180 2.08 4.52 5.84
C ASP A 180 1.12 3.53 6.53
N VAL A 181 1.33 3.27 7.82
CA VAL A 181 0.59 2.25 8.58
C VAL A 181 0.24 2.77 9.98
N ILE A 182 -0.87 2.29 10.54
CA ILE A 182 -1.25 2.58 11.93
C ILE A 182 -0.56 1.57 12.87
N VAL A 183 -0.59 0.29 12.50
CA VAL A 183 0.00 -0.83 13.22
C VAL A 183 1.16 -1.41 12.40
N CYS A 184 2.37 -1.27 12.93
CA CYS A 184 3.59 -1.77 12.29
C CYS A 184 4.04 -3.08 12.95
N PRO A 185 4.39 -4.14 12.19
CA PRO A 185 4.97 -5.36 12.73
C PRO A 185 6.27 -5.17 13.53
N LEU A 186 6.97 -4.04 13.33
CA LEU A 186 8.16 -3.65 14.08
C LEU A 186 7.85 -2.87 15.37
N MET A 187 6.58 -2.57 15.65
CA MET A 187 6.16 -1.80 16.82
C MET A 187 5.20 -2.60 17.72
N VAL A 188 5.15 -3.92 17.54
CA VAL A 188 4.36 -4.82 18.40
C VAL A 188 4.89 -4.78 19.83
N SER A 189 4.00 -4.96 20.81
CA SER A 189 4.33 -4.90 22.24
C SER A 189 5.20 -6.06 22.69
N ASN A 190 5.08 -7.22 22.04
CA ASN A 190 5.94 -8.35 22.29
C ASN A 190 7.33 -8.07 21.69
N LEU A 191 8.34 -7.92 22.55
CA LEU A 191 9.69 -7.68 22.08
C LEU A 191 10.09 -8.80 21.11
N PHE A 192 9.99 -10.07 21.52
CA PHE A 192 10.55 -11.20 20.75
C PHE A 192 10.00 -11.23 19.33
N GLU A 193 8.69 -11.08 19.20
CA GLU A 193 7.99 -10.98 17.92
C GLU A 193 8.51 -9.83 17.05
N ARG A 194 8.79 -8.66 17.65
CA ARG A 194 9.36 -7.49 16.97
C ARG A 194 10.66 -7.82 16.26
N VAL A 195 11.56 -8.50 16.96
CA VAL A 195 12.89 -8.85 16.44
C VAL A 195 12.81 -10.00 15.46
N LEU A 196 11.91 -10.96 15.69
CA LEU A 196 11.62 -12.04 14.76
C LEU A 196 11.09 -11.49 13.43
N ASN A 197 10.11 -10.59 13.47
CA ASN A 197 9.55 -9.93 12.28
C ASN A 197 10.64 -9.20 11.48
N LEU A 198 11.56 -8.50 12.15
CA LEU A 198 12.70 -7.86 11.50
C LEU A 198 13.60 -8.92 10.84
N ASN A 199 13.98 -9.97 11.57
CA ASN A 199 14.85 -11.02 11.07
C ASN A 199 14.28 -11.72 9.83
N ASP A 200 13.00 -12.08 9.88
CA ASP A 200 12.31 -12.75 8.78
C ASP A 200 12.29 -11.86 7.53
N ALA A 201 12.04 -10.56 7.68
CA ALA A 201 12.12 -9.60 6.59
C ALA A 201 13.54 -9.48 6.01
N LEU A 202 14.58 -9.48 6.85
CA LEU A 202 15.97 -9.43 6.41
C LEU A 202 16.36 -10.67 5.61
N LYS A 203 15.97 -11.85 6.10
CA LYS A 203 16.20 -13.14 5.44
C LYS A 203 15.52 -13.22 4.08
N ILE A 204 14.23 -12.89 4.03
CA ILE A 204 13.44 -12.89 2.79
C ILE A 204 14.07 -11.97 1.74
N ARG A 205 14.57 -10.80 2.17
CA ARG A 205 15.21 -9.81 1.29
C ARG A 205 16.70 -10.06 1.04
N LYS A 206 17.29 -11.08 1.67
CA LYS A 206 18.74 -11.39 1.61
C LYS A 206 19.62 -10.19 2.00
N LEU A 207 19.18 -9.38 2.96
CA LEU A 207 19.93 -8.23 3.45
C LEU A 207 20.90 -8.61 4.59
N GLY A 208 20.57 -9.65 5.32
CA GLY A 208 21.31 -10.11 6.49
C GLY A 208 20.47 -11.02 7.38
N GLU A 209 20.97 -11.31 8.57
CA GLU A 209 20.31 -12.14 9.56
C GLU A 209 20.61 -11.65 10.99
N LEU A 210 19.60 -11.77 11.86
CA LEU A 210 19.76 -11.71 13.30
C LEU A 210 19.76 -13.14 13.84
N LYS A 211 20.94 -13.66 14.20
CA LYS A 211 21.10 -15.03 14.69
C LYS A 211 20.83 -15.08 16.18
N PHE A 212 19.77 -15.77 16.57
CA PHE A 212 19.44 -16.01 17.96
C PHE A 212 20.41 -17.03 18.55
N THR A 213 21.08 -16.66 19.63
CA THR A 213 22.00 -17.54 20.36
C THR A 213 21.35 -18.02 21.66
N PRO A 214 21.79 -19.16 22.24
CA PRO A 214 21.21 -19.67 23.48
C PRO A 214 21.36 -18.77 24.72
N SER A 215 22.20 -17.73 24.64
CA SER A 215 22.53 -16.85 25.77
C SER A 215 21.72 -15.54 25.77
N ASP A 216 20.48 -15.53 25.29
CA ASP A 216 19.63 -14.32 25.13
C ASP A 216 20.29 -13.18 24.33
N ASN A 217 21.28 -13.52 23.52
CA ASN A 217 22.00 -12.59 22.66
C ASN A 217 21.66 -12.86 21.19
N ILE A 218 21.78 -11.80 20.41
CA ILE A 218 21.64 -11.81 18.96
C ILE A 218 22.97 -11.43 18.34
N GLU A 219 23.38 -12.21 17.35
CA GLU A 219 24.50 -11.86 16.48
C GLU A 219 23.98 -11.27 15.17
N ILE A 220 24.47 -10.07 14.81
CA ILE A 220 24.10 -9.38 13.56
C ILE A 220 25.00 -9.89 12.43
N ALA A 221 24.44 -10.61 11.44
CA ALA A 221 25.17 -11.35 10.41
C ALA A 221 24.89 -10.87 8.99
#